data_AF-A0A0P8WA10-F1
#
_entry.id   AF-A0A0P8WA10-F1
#
_cell.length_a   1.000
_cell.length_b   1.000
_cell.length_c   1.000
_cell.angle_alpha   90.00
_cell.angle_beta   90.00
_cell.angle_gamma   90.00
#
_symmetry.space_group_name_H-M   'P 1'
#
loop_
_entity.id
_entity.type
_entity.pdbx_description
1 polymer ?
#
loop_
_entity_poly.entity_id
_entity_poly.type
_entity_poly.pdbx_seq_one_letter_code
_entity_poly.pdbx_strand_id
1 'polypeptide(L)'
;MIKEGKIGLAEAICLTTITISNKIFFTSPSALVKIVGTAGWYAALISAAVTIIAFAFIYMLLKRFPGKSIIEIFYITLGPVVGFVFSFTYAASFLVGCSILLREFIDVLNTYIFQSIDPKFLITALVSAAAISAFLGLESIARFAKLSAYAVLLGYMLLLILSIQNWNIAYISPVFGYGLKNTVISSLGRSSAYSEIIVISVFANALQGAEHIKKAGFISLILSGFFVSSAVLCVSFTFPYSIVQEIAAPVYEITRLIKYGSFVQRLDPLFIFLWNITTFITIAVLFYCIVSCYCKTFRMQETKPVIIPSAVLLFTTAMIPKDFNSVITKYIEILRIYAIPVFYIMPFIALMAAIFRKKKGAYK
;
A
#
# COMPACT_ATOMS: atom_id res chain seq x y z
N MET A 1 -10.00 21.06 14.55
CA MET A 1 -9.48 20.00 13.67
C MET A 1 -9.23 18.77 14.52
N ILE A 2 -9.47 17.60 13.96
CA ILE A 2 -9.31 16.31 14.65
C ILE A 2 -7.94 16.20 15.32
N LYS A 3 -7.88 15.72 16.56
CA LYS A 3 -6.62 15.42 17.25
C LYS A 3 -6.15 14.05 16.80
N GLU A 4 -5.19 14.02 15.90
CA GLU A 4 -4.46 12.80 15.57
C GLU A 4 -3.47 12.55 16.72
N GLY A 5 -3.44 11.33 17.26
CA GLY A 5 -2.52 10.98 18.34
C GLY A 5 -1.05 11.10 17.93
N LYS A 6 -0.11 10.74 18.81
CA LYS A 6 1.33 10.79 18.54
C LYS A 6 1.88 9.42 18.17
N ILE A 7 2.64 9.36 17.09
CA ILE A 7 3.27 8.15 16.59
C ILE A 7 4.78 8.31 16.59
N GLY A 8 5.49 7.29 17.06
CA GLY A 8 6.94 7.22 17.02
C GLY A 8 7.48 6.92 15.61
N LEU A 9 8.77 7.23 15.39
CA LEU A 9 9.42 6.97 14.10
C LEU A 9 9.32 5.51 13.64
N ALA A 10 9.63 4.57 14.54
CA ALA A 10 9.62 3.15 14.23
C ALA A 10 8.22 2.64 13.88
N GLU A 11 7.18 3.12 14.58
CA GLU A 11 5.79 2.76 14.32
C GLU A 11 5.36 3.21 12.92
N ALA A 12 5.72 4.44 12.53
CA ALA A 12 5.43 4.96 11.21
C ALA A 12 6.19 4.23 10.10
N ILE A 13 7.46 3.87 10.33
CA ILE A 13 8.25 3.06 9.38
C ILE A 13 7.58 1.70 9.18
N CYS A 14 7.29 0.97 10.26
CA CYS A 14 6.66 -0.35 10.21
C CYS A 14 5.29 -0.29 9.52
N LEU A 15 4.42 0.64 9.94
CA LEU A 15 3.09 0.81 9.38
C LEU A 15 3.14 1.07 7.88
N THR A 16 3.96 2.03 7.45
CA THR A 16 4.06 2.42 6.03
C THR A 16 4.70 1.31 5.20
N THR A 17 5.74 0.65 5.71
CA THR A 17 6.41 -0.45 5.01
C THR A 17 5.48 -1.64 4.80
N ILE A 18 4.70 -2.01 5.83
CA ILE A 18 3.68 -3.07 5.72
C ILE A 18 2.63 -2.68 4.68
N THR A 19 2.13 -1.45 4.74
CA THR A 19 1.09 -0.94 3.83
C THR A 19 1.53 -1.01 2.36
N ILE A 20 2.75 -0.58 2.06
CA ILE A 20 3.29 -0.62 0.69
C ILE A 20 3.61 -2.06 0.26
N SER A 21 4.27 -2.83 1.12
CA SER A 21 4.78 -4.17 0.79
C SER A 21 3.69 -5.23 0.77
N ASN A 22 2.50 -4.99 1.34
CA ASN A 22 1.41 -5.96 1.41
C ASN A 22 1.05 -6.55 0.04
N LYS A 23 1.19 -5.76 -1.03
CA LYS A 23 0.94 -6.16 -2.43
C LYS A 23 1.77 -7.36 -2.91
N ILE A 24 2.88 -7.67 -2.24
CA ILE A 24 3.72 -8.85 -2.52
C ILE A 24 2.91 -10.14 -2.53
N PHE A 25 1.93 -10.26 -1.64
CA PHE A 25 1.15 -11.48 -1.47
C PHE A 25 0.01 -11.63 -2.47
N PHE A 26 -0.25 -10.61 -3.30
CA PHE A 26 -1.36 -10.55 -4.24
C PHE A 26 -0.89 -10.77 -5.70
N THR A 27 -1.67 -10.28 -6.66
CA THR A 27 -1.41 -10.38 -8.11
C THR A 27 -0.25 -9.48 -8.58
N SER A 28 0.29 -8.63 -7.71
CA SER A 28 1.30 -7.62 -8.08
C SER A 28 2.58 -8.22 -8.68
N PRO A 29 3.20 -9.28 -8.13
CA PRO A 29 4.37 -9.91 -8.75
C PRO A 29 4.05 -10.47 -10.13
N SER A 30 2.93 -11.15 -10.30
CA SER A 30 2.47 -11.70 -11.59
C SER A 30 2.28 -10.61 -12.63
N ALA A 31 1.62 -9.51 -12.24
CA ALA A 31 1.41 -8.37 -13.12
C ALA A 31 2.73 -7.70 -13.53
N LEU A 32 3.72 -7.67 -12.64
CA LEU A 32 5.04 -7.12 -12.97
C LEU A 32 5.78 -8.02 -13.95
N VAL A 33 5.82 -9.34 -13.69
CA VAL A 33 6.44 -10.32 -14.60
C VAL A 33 5.70 -10.38 -15.94
N LYS A 34 4.39 -10.09 -15.99
CA LYS A 34 3.63 -9.96 -17.23
C LYS A 34 4.11 -8.84 -18.14
N ILE A 35 4.56 -7.73 -17.55
CA ILE A 35 4.91 -6.52 -18.31
C ILE A 35 6.40 -6.51 -18.68
N VAL A 36 7.27 -7.08 -17.83
CA VAL A 36 8.74 -7.01 -18.02
C VAL A 36 9.44 -8.36 -18.07
N GLY A 37 8.72 -9.48 -17.90
CA GLY A 37 9.29 -10.82 -17.85
C GLY A 37 10.16 -11.02 -16.59
N THR A 38 11.30 -11.70 -16.78
CA THR A 38 12.32 -11.98 -15.76
C THR A 38 12.95 -10.74 -15.13
N ALA A 39 12.83 -9.57 -15.78
CA ALA A 39 13.31 -8.29 -15.29
C ALA A 39 12.52 -7.69 -14.11
N GLY A 40 11.48 -8.39 -13.63
CA GLY A 40 10.56 -7.89 -12.59
C GLY A 40 11.24 -7.44 -11.30
N TRP A 41 12.30 -8.11 -10.86
CA TRP A 41 12.95 -7.81 -9.58
C TRP A 41 13.58 -6.41 -9.59
N TYR A 42 14.41 -6.08 -10.58
CA TYR A 42 15.01 -4.74 -10.66
C TYR A 42 14.04 -3.68 -11.17
N ALA A 43 12.98 -4.07 -11.90
CA ALA A 43 11.88 -3.17 -12.23
C ALA A 43 11.18 -2.64 -10.96
N ALA A 44 11.03 -3.48 -9.93
CA ALA A 44 10.50 -3.06 -8.63
C ALA A 44 11.43 -2.03 -7.95
N LEU A 45 12.75 -2.22 -8.02
CA LEU A 45 13.73 -1.25 -7.50
C LEU A 45 13.68 0.09 -8.25
N ILE A 46 13.59 0.07 -9.57
CA ILE A 46 13.44 1.30 -10.38
C ILE A 46 12.15 2.02 -9.99
N SER A 47 11.04 1.29 -9.85
CA SER A 47 9.74 1.84 -9.43
C SER A 47 9.84 2.50 -8.05
N ALA A 48 10.51 1.86 -7.10
CA ALA A 48 10.76 2.41 -5.76
C ALA A 48 11.63 3.68 -5.82
N ALA A 49 12.69 3.68 -6.63
CA ALA A 49 13.56 4.85 -6.81
C ALA A 49 12.82 6.06 -7.39
N VAL A 50 11.95 5.83 -8.37
CA VAL A 50 11.08 6.88 -8.94
C VAL A 50 10.14 7.45 -7.86
N THR A 51 9.55 6.58 -7.03
CA THR A 51 8.69 7.02 -5.93
C THR A 51 9.48 7.74 -4.83
N ILE A 52 10.74 7.39 -4.58
CA ILE A 52 11.63 8.14 -3.66
C ILE A 52 11.81 9.58 -4.13
N ILE A 53 12.00 9.80 -5.43
CA ILE A 53 12.07 11.14 -6.02
C ILE A 53 10.73 11.86 -5.88
N ALA A 54 9.61 11.19 -6.19
CA ALA A 54 8.27 11.77 -6.03
C ALA A 54 7.98 12.16 -4.56
N PHE A 55 8.35 11.30 -3.62
CA PHE A 55 8.19 11.55 -2.18
C PHE A 55 9.07 12.70 -1.70
N ALA A 56 10.24 12.93 -2.30
CA ALA A 56 11.07 14.09 -1.96
C ALA A 56 10.31 15.41 -2.17
N PHE A 57 9.50 15.54 -3.23
CA PHE A 57 8.65 16.72 -3.45
C PHE A 57 7.55 16.84 -2.38
N ILE A 58 6.91 15.72 -2.02
CA ILE A 58 5.91 15.68 -0.94
C ILE A 58 6.54 16.09 0.39
N TYR A 59 7.73 15.59 0.70
CA TYR A 59 8.49 15.96 1.89
C TYR A 59 8.84 17.45 1.90
N MET A 60 9.31 18.01 0.78
CA MET A 60 9.57 19.45 0.68
C MET A 60 8.33 20.29 0.98
N LEU A 61 7.15 19.83 0.52
CA LEU A 61 5.88 20.47 0.82
C LEU A 61 5.54 20.38 2.31
N LEU A 62 5.62 19.20 2.91
CA LEU A 62 5.33 18.99 4.34
C LEU A 62 6.31 19.74 5.24
N LYS A 63 7.60 19.82 4.88
CA LYS A 63 8.60 20.61 5.60
C LYS A 63 8.27 22.11 5.61
N ARG A 64 7.64 22.61 4.53
CA ARG A 64 7.26 24.03 4.40
C ARG A 64 6.04 24.39 5.24
N PHE A 65 5.22 23.41 5.61
CA PHE A 65 4.02 23.57 6.42
C PHE A 65 4.08 22.61 7.62
N PRO A 66 4.95 22.87 8.62
CA PRO A 66 5.12 21.99 9.76
C PRO A 66 3.80 21.84 10.54
N GLY A 67 3.49 20.61 10.97
CA GLY A 67 2.26 20.30 11.71
C GLY A 67 0.97 20.47 10.89
N LYS A 68 1.07 20.45 9.55
CA LYS A 68 -0.08 20.44 8.64
C LYS A 68 -0.11 19.17 7.81
N SER A 69 -1.31 18.61 7.70
CA SER A 69 -1.61 17.47 6.83
C SER A 69 -1.70 17.93 5.39
N ILE A 70 -1.50 17.01 4.43
CA ILE A 70 -1.61 17.32 3.00
C ILE A 70 -2.95 17.99 2.63
N ILE A 71 -4.02 17.56 3.30
CA ILE A 71 -5.38 18.10 3.12
C ILE A 71 -5.43 19.57 3.52
N GLU A 72 -4.89 19.92 4.69
CA GLU A 72 -4.80 21.33 5.12
C GLU A 72 -3.91 22.16 4.19
N ILE A 73 -2.81 21.59 3.70
CA ILE A 73 -1.89 22.26 2.79
C ILE A 73 -2.58 22.60 1.47
N PHE A 74 -3.45 21.73 0.95
CA PHE A 74 -4.23 22.04 -0.26
C PHE A 74 -5.11 23.27 -0.07
N TYR A 75 -5.83 23.38 1.05
CA TYR A 75 -6.61 24.60 1.37
C TYR A 75 -5.73 25.85 1.48
N ILE A 76 -4.58 25.75 2.17
CA ILE A 76 -3.68 26.88 2.39
C ILE A 76 -3.07 27.37 1.07
N THR A 77 -2.62 26.45 0.21
CA THR A 77 -1.85 26.77 -0.99
C THR A 77 -2.75 27.15 -2.18
N LEU A 78 -3.78 26.35 -2.44
CA LEU A 78 -4.64 26.44 -3.62
C LEU A 78 -5.93 27.26 -3.37
N GLY A 79 -6.31 27.48 -2.11
CA GLY A 79 -7.54 28.18 -1.74
C GLY A 79 -8.73 27.23 -1.48
N PRO A 80 -9.92 27.75 -1.14
CA PRO A 80 -11.03 26.94 -0.66
C PRO A 80 -11.62 26.00 -1.72
N VAL A 81 -11.79 26.47 -2.96
CA VAL A 81 -12.44 25.71 -4.04
C VAL A 81 -11.53 24.59 -4.55
N VAL A 82 -10.34 24.94 -5.05
CA VAL A 82 -9.39 23.95 -5.58
C VAL A 82 -8.88 23.03 -4.47
N GLY A 83 -8.66 23.57 -3.26
CA GLY A 83 -8.31 22.78 -2.10
C GLY A 83 -9.36 21.70 -1.80
N PHE A 84 -10.65 22.07 -1.79
CA PHE A 84 -11.74 21.10 -1.60
C PHE A 84 -11.75 20.01 -2.66
N VAL A 85 -11.61 20.35 -3.95
CA VAL A 85 -11.58 19.36 -5.03
C VAL A 85 -10.43 18.36 -4.86
N PHE A 86 -9.23 18.85 -4.54
CA PHE A 86 -8.05 17.99 -4.34
C PHE A 86 -8.22 17.09 -3.10
N SER A 87 -8.68 17.67 -2.00
CA SER A 87 -8.93 16.93 -0.75
C SER A 87 -10.00 15.86 -0.90
N PHE A 88 -11.10 16.17 -1.59
CA PHE A 88 -12.16 15.20 -1.88
C PHE A 88 -11.67 14.09 -2.81
N THR A 89 -10.88 14.44 -3.85
CA THR A 89 -10.28 13.44 -4.74
C THR A 89 -9.39 12.48 -3.97
N TYR A 90 -8.58 12.97 -3.02
CA TYR A 90 -7.79 12.12 -2.13
C TYR A 90 -8.66 11.15 -1.33
N ALA A 91 -9.71 11.65 -0.67
CA ALA A 91 -10.63 10.81 0.11
C ALA A 91 -11.28 9.72 -0.77
N ALA A 92 -11.74 10.08 -1.96
CA ALA A 92 -12.35 9.16 -2.92
C ALA A 92 -11.33 8.12 -3.43
N SER A 93 -10.10 8.52 -3.74
CA SER A 93 -9.04 7.60 -4.17
C SER A 93 -8.63 6.62 -3.07
N PHE A 94 -8.58 7.05 -1.81
CA PHE A 94 -8.38 6.13 -0.68
C PHE A 94 -9.54 5.15 -0.52
N LEU A 95 -10.79 5.61 -0.69
CA LEU A 95 -11.97 4.75 -0.62
C LEU A 95 -11.94 3.68 -1.71
N VAL A 96 -11.74 4.08 -2.97
CA VAL A 96 -11.65 3.15 -4.10
C VAL A 96 -10.47 2.19 -3.93
N GLY A 97 -9.30 2.69 -3.54
CA GLY A 97 -8.12 1.85 -3.34
C GLY A 97 -8.26 0.85 -2.20
N CYS A 98 -8.81 1.27 -1.06
CA CYS A 98 -9.10 0.37 0.05
C CYS A 98 -10.15 -0.69 -0.34
N SER A 99 -11.18 -0.30 -1.10
CA SER A 99 -12.23 -1.21 -1.58
C SER A 99 -11.68 -2.28 -2.52
N ILE A 100 -10.83 -1.88 -3.46
CA ILE A 100 -10.20 -2.80 -4.41
C ILE A 100 -9.26 -3.75 -3.68
N LEU A 101 -8.43 -3.25 -2.75
CA LEU A 101 -7.54 -4.09 -1.94
C LEU A 101 -8.33 -5.11 -1.12
N LEU A 102 -9.39 -4.66 -0.44
CA LEU A 102 -10.27 -5.51 0.34
C LEU A 102 -10.90 -6.59 -0.55
N ARG A 103 -11.40 -6.22 -1.74
CA ARG A 103 -12.02 -7.16 -2.65
C ARG A 103 -11.03 -8.16 -3.23
N GLU A 104 -9.87 -7.70 -3.67
CA GLU A 104 -8.78 -8.57 -4.16
C GLU A 104 -8.39 -9.59 -3.10
N PHE A 105 -8.28 -9.16 -1.84
CA PHE A 105 -7.96 -10.06 -0.74
C PHE A 105 -9.01 -11.15 -0.53
N ILE A 106 -10.28 -10.76 -0.47
CA ILE A 106 -11.37 -11.72 -0.24
C ILE A 106 -11.54 -12.68 -1.40
N ASP A 107 -11.41 -12.22 -2.64
CA ASP A 107 -11.50 -13.10 -3.81
C ASP A 107 -10.37 -14.13 -3.82
N VAL A 108 -9.15 -13.73 -3.42
CA VAL A 108 -8.02 -14.67 -3.29
C VAL A 108 -8.24 -15.65 -2.13
N LEU A 109 -8.68 -15.18 -0.96
CA LEU A 109 -9.01 -16.08 0.16
C LEU A 109 -10.11 -17.07 -0.20
N ASN A 110 -11.15 -16.65 -0.90
CA ASN A 110 -12.23 -17.54 -1.33
C ASN A 110 -11.74 -18.56 -2.37
N THR A 111 -10.83 -18.17 -3.26
CA THR A 111 -10.27 -19.08 -4.27
C THR A 111 -9.45 -20.20 -3.62
N TYR A 112 -8.61 -19.86 -2.64
CA TYR A 112 -7.63 -20.80 -2.07
C TYR A 112 -8.04 -21.46 -0.76
N ILE A 113 -8.91 -20.84 0.05
CA ILE A 113 -9.16 -21.26 1.44
C ILE A 113 -10.65 -21.40 1.72
N PHE A 114 -11.42 -20.33 1.52
CA PHE A 114 -12.83 -20.24 1.93
C PHE A 114 -13.81 -20.41 0.77
N GLN A 115 -13.64 -21.46 -0.02
CA GLN A 115 -14.41 -21.69 -1.26
C GLN A 115 -15.93 -21.70 -1.07
N SER A 116 -16.41 -22.02 0.14
CA SER A 116 -17.84 -22.12 0.46
C SER A 116 -18.42 -20.90 1.18
N ILE A 117 -17.61 -19.90 1.55
CA ILE A 117 -18.08 -18.72 2.30
C ILE A 117 -18.45 -17.61 1.32
N ASP A 118 -19.65 -17.02 1.46
CA ASP A 118 -20.02 -15.84 0.66
C ASP A 118 -19.04 -14.68 0.98
N PRO A 119 -18.39 -14.08 -0.04
CA PRO A 119 -17.48 -12.94 0.11
C PRO A 119 -18.00 -11.83 1.03
N LYS A 120 -19.33 -11.61 1.07
CA LYS A 120 -19.97 -10.59 1.91
C LYS A 120 -19.61 -10.73 3.38
N PHE A 121 -19.62 -11.95 3.92
CA PHE A 121 -19.34 -12.17 5.34
C PHE A 121 -17.91 -11.78 5.72
N LEU A 122 -16.94 -12.13 4.86
CA LEU A 122 -15.54 -11.79 5.07
C LEU A 122 -15.30 -10.28 4.93
N ILE A 123 -15.96 -9.64 3.97
CA ILE A 123 -15.90 -8.18 3.78
C ILE A 123 -16.50 -7.48 5.01
N THR A 124 -17.67 -7.91 5.49
CA THR A 124 -18.27 -7.34 6.70
C THR A 124 -17.36 -7.50 7.92
N ALA A 125 -16.72 -8.66 8.10
CA ALA A 125 -15.81 -8.91 9.21
C ALA A 125 -14.60 -7.96 9.19
N LEU A 126 -13.92 -7.83 8.03
CA LEU A 126 -12.75 -6.96 7.88
C LEU A 126 -13.10 -5.48 7.99
N VAL A 127 -14.22 -5.04 7.39
CA VAL A 127 -14.69 -3.65 7.50
C VAL A 127 -15.04 -3.32 8.95
N SER A 128 -15.70 -4.23 9.67
CA SER A 128 -16.02 -4.04 11.09
C SER A 128 -14.75 -3.94 11.94
N ALA A 129 -13.77 -4.81 11.70
CA ALA A 129 -12.49 -4.76 12.39
C ALA A 129 -11.70 -3.47 12.09
N ALA A 130 -11.73 -3.00 10.84
CA ALA A 130 -11.12 -1.73 10.44
C ALA A 130 -11.84 -0.52 11.09
N ALA A 131 -13.18 -0.57 11.20
CA ALA A 131 -13.97 0.44 11.89
C ALA A 131 -13.63 0.50 13.39
N ILE A 132 -13.58 -0.66 14.07
CA ILE A 132 -13.15 -0.75 15.48
C ILE A 132 -11.74 -0.17 15.66
N SER A 133 -10.82 -0.52 14.76
CA SER A 133 -9.45 0.01 14.79
C SER A 133 -9.41 1.53 14.63
N ALA A 134 -10.23 2.08 13.74
CA ALA A 134 -10.36 3.53 13.57
C ALA A 134 -10.99 4.21 14.80
N PHE A 135 -11.90 3.55 15.52
CA PHE A 135 -12.43 4.04 16.80
C PHE A 135 -11.36 4.10 17.89
N LEU A 136 -10.46 3.11 17.93
CA LEU A 136 -9.30 3.08 18.84
C LEU A 136 -8.20 4.09 18.42
N GLY A 137 -8.26 4.57 17.19
CA GLY A 137 -7.40 5.64 16.68
C GLY A 137 -6.08 5.17 16.05
N LEU A 138 -5.38 6.11 15.42
CA LEU A 138 -4.18 5.83 14.64
C LEU A 138 -3.00 5.31 15.48
N GLU A 139 -2.87 5.71 16.75
CA GLU A 139 -1.83 5.20 17.65
C GLU A 139 -1.94 3.69 17.82
N SER A 140 -3.17 3.20 18.02
CA SER A 140 -3.47 1.78 18.19
C SER A 140 -3.10 0.98 16.95
N ILE A 141 -3.45 1.50 15.76
CA ILE A 141 -3.08 0.89 14.46
C ILE A 141 -1.56 0.85 14.29
N ALA A 142 -0.87 1.95 14.59
CA ALA A 142 0.58 2.06 14.42
C ALA A 142 1.36 1.17 15.40
N ARG A 143 0.90 1.08 16.66
CA ARG A 143 1.47 0.17 17.68
C ARG A 143 1.27 -1.29 17.30
N PHE A 144 0.07 -1.64 16.85
CA PHE A 144 -0.21 -2.99 16.36
C PHE A 144 0.66 -3.33 15.15
N ALA A 145 0.81 -2.41 14.19
CA ALA A 145 1.68 -2.60 13.04
C ALA A 145 3.15 -2.81 13.43
N LYS A 146 3.66 -2.06 14.41
CA LYS A 146 5.01 -2.26 14.93
C LYS A 146 5.18 -3.63 15.58
N LEU A 147 4.21 -4.05 16.40
CA LEU A 147 4.23 -5.37 17.04
C LEU A 147 4.22 -6.49 16.00
N SER A 148 3.31 -6.40 15.03
CA SER A 148 3.18 -7.37 13.94
C SER A 148 4.37 -7.39 13.00
N ALA A 149 5.09 -6.27 12.83
CA ALA A 149 6.24 -6.19 11.93
C ALA A 149 7.33 -7.21 12.26
N TYR A 150 7.57 -7.52 13.54
CA TYR A 150 8.55 -8.53 13.93
C TYR A 150 8.16 -9.93 13.45
N ALA A 151 6.90 -10.32 13.66
CA ALA A 151 6.39 -11.62 13.23
C ALA A 151 6.34 -11.73 11.69
N VAL A 152 5.90 -10.66 11.02
CA VAL A 152 5.85 -10.58 9.55
C VAL A 152 7.25 -10.65 8.95
N LEU A 153 8.22 -9.93 9.52
CA LEU A 153 9.62 -9.97 9.06
C LEU A 153 10.21 -11.36 9.25
N LEU A 154 10.00 -11.99 10.40
CA LEU A 154 10.48 -13.34 10.67
C LEU A 154 9.90 -14.35 9.67
N GLY A 155 8.58 -14.31 9.47
CA GLY A 155 7.92 -15.19 8.50
C GLY A 155 8.38 -14.94 7.07
N TYR A 156 8.57 -13.67 6.68
CA TYR A 156 9.10 -13.32 5.37
C TYR A 156 10.53 -13.85 5.16
N MET A 157 11.41 -13.72 6.16
CA MET A 157 12.76 -14.29 6.09
C MET A 157 12.74 -15.82 6.01
N LEU A 158 11.83 -16.45 6.77
CA LEU A 158 11.61 -17.90 6.71
C LEU A 158 11.15 -18.33 5.32
N LEU A 159 10.25 -17.58 4.67
CA LEU A 159 9.82 -17.82 3.30
C LEU A 159 11.02 -17.82 2.35
N LEU A 160 11.84 -16.78 2.40
CA LEU A 160 12.99 -16.66 1.52
C LEU A 160 13.95 -17.83 1.70
N ILE A 161 14.34 -18.15 2.94
CA ILE A 161 15.29 -19.23 3.23
C ILE A 161 14.74 -20.59 2.79
N LEU A 162 13.50 -20.92 3.17
CA LEU A 162 12.94 -22.23 2.88
C LEU A 162 12.54 -22.40 1.41
N SER A 163 12.33 -21.30 0.68
CA SER A 163 12.04 -21.36 -0.76
C SER A 163 13.26 -21.77 -1.60
N ILE A 164 14.50 -21.61 -1.09
CA ILE A 164 15.75 -21.85 -1.83
C ILE A 164 15.80 -23.25 -2.44
N GLN A 165 15.24 -24.27 -1.77
CA GLN A 165 15.23 -25.64 -2.28
C GLN A 165 14.47 -25.80 -3.60
N ASN A 166 13.57 -24.86 -3.92
CA ASN A 166 12.75 -24.86 -5.14
C ASN A 166 13.31 -23.91 -6.21
N TRP A 167 14.44 -23.25 -5.98
CA TRP A 167 14.99 -22.27 -6.90
C TRP A 167 15.71 -22.93 -8.08
N ASN A 168 15.36 -22.50 -9.28
CA ASN A 168 16.11 -22.75 -10.49
C ASN A 168 16.63 -21.44 -11.06
N ILE A 169 17.95 -21.21 -10.92
CA ILE A 169 18.62 -19.98 -11.35
C ILE A 169 18.44 -19.75 -12.86
N ALA A 170 18.28 -20.81 -13.67
CA ALA A 170 18.10 -20.68 -15.10
C ALA A 170 16.81 -19.91 -15.47
N TYR A 171 15.80 -19.88 -14.60
CA TYR A 171 14.54 -19.16 -14.85
C TYR A 171 14.67 -17.63 -14.88
N ILE A 172 15.77 -17.07 -14.36
CA ILE A 172 16.02 -15.62 -14.46
C ILE A 172 16.54 -15.20 -15.84
N SER A 173 16.93 -16.14 -16.68
CA SER A 173 17.42 -15.86 -18.03
C SER A 173 16.26 -15.75 -19.02
N PRO A 174 16.27 -14.74 -19.92
CA PRO A 174 17.27 -13.68 -20.07
C PRO A 174 17.14 -12.59 -19.00
N VAL A 175 18.24 -12.09 -18.41
CA VAL A 175 18.18 -11.13 -17.29
C VAL A 175 17.44 -9.82 -17.65
N PHE A 176 17.53 -9.38 -18.91
CA PHE A 176 16.87 -8.15 -19.36
C PHE A 176 15.38 -8.29 -19.65
N GLY A 177 14.79 -9.48 -19.49
CA GLY A 177 13.39 -9.75 -19.77
C GLY A 177 13.01 -9.33 -21.18
N TYR A 178 11.95 -8.53 -21.30
CA TYR A 178 11.49 -7.97 -22.59
C TYR A 178 12.28 -6.75 -23.09
N GLY A 179 13.47 -6.51 -22.53
CA GLY A 179 14.39 -5.46 -22.95
C GLY A 179 14.40 -4.24 -22.02
N LEU A 180 15.57 -3.63 -21.89
CA LEU A 180 15.84 -2.57 -20.91
C LEU A 180 14.94 -1.34 -21.08
N LYS A 181 14.68 -0.92 -22.32
CA LYS A 181 13.78 0.21 -22.63
C LYS A 181 12.37 -0.05 -22.09
N ASN A 182 11.82 -1.24 -22.36
CA ASN A 182 10.49 -1.61 -21.89
C ASN A 182 10.46 -1.67 -20.35
N THR A 183 11.50 -2.22 -19.73
CA THR A 183 11.60 -2.30 -18.28
C THR A 183 11.59 -0.93 -17.63
N VAL A 184 12.37 0.04 -18.12
CA VAL A 184 12.42 1.39 -17.56
C VAL A 184 11.07 2.11 -17.70
N ILE A 185 10.48 2.09 -18.90
CA ILE A 185 9.19 2.77 -19.16
C ILE A 185 8.07 2.15 -18.30
N SER A 186 8.02 0.83 -18.23
CA SER A 186 7.02 0.10 -17.44
C SER A 186 7.20 0.34 -15.94
N SER A 187 8.44 0.42 -15.47
CA SER A 187 8.75 0.73 -14.05
C SER A 187 8.31 2.13 -13.65
N LEU A 188 8.41 3.12 -14.56
CA LEU A 188 7.88 4.47 -14.31
C LEU A 188 6.37 4.44 -14.04
N GLY A 189 5.60 3.73 -14.88
CA GLY A 189 4.15 3.54 -14.66
C GLY A 189 3.85 2.71 -13.41
N ARG A 190 4.72 1.75 -13.08
CA ARG A 190 4.59 0.88 -11.90
C ARG A 190 4.97 1.58 -10.59
N SER A 191 5.55 2.77 -10.60
CA SER A 191 5.75 3.60 -9.39
C SER A 191 4.45 3.82 -8.59
N SER A 192 3.29 3.79 -9.25
CA SER A 192 1.95 3.74 -8.64
C SER A 192 1.77 2.62 -7.59
N ALA A 193 2.54 1.53 -7.68
CA ALA A 193 2.57 0.45 -6.69
C ALA A 193 3.00 0.90 -5.31
N TYR A 194 3.81 1.96 -5.23
CA TYR A 194 4.36 2.53 -4.01
C TYR A 194 3.62 3.81 -3.59
N SER A 195 2.48 4.09 -4.22
CA SER A 195 1.70 5.32 -4.01
C SER A 195 1.10 5.41 -2.60
N GLU A 196 0.95 4.29 -1.91
CA GLU A 196 0.53 4.21 -0.51
C GLU A 196 1.45 4.98 0.44
N ILE A 197 2.68 5.34 0.04
CA ILE A 197 3.54 6.26 0.79
C ILE A 197 2.83 7.56 1.18
N ILE A 198 1.82 7.97 0.41
CA ILE A 198 1.02 9.16 0.65
C ILE A 198 0.26 9.12 1.98
N VAL A 199 0.05 7.96 2.60
CA VAL A 199 -0.54 7.85 3.95
C VAL A 199 0.23 8.69 4.97
N ILE A 200 1.57 8.74 4.89
CA ILE A 200 2.42 9.58 5.76
C ILE A 200 2.02 11.05 5.67
N SER A 201 1.64 11.53 4.49
CA SER A 201 1.26 12.92 4.28
C SER A 201 -0.11 13.26 4.88
N VAL A 202 -0.99 12.26 5.02
CA VAL A 202 -2.32 12.42 5.64
C VAL A 202 -2.18 12.57 7.15
N PHE A 203 -1.40 11.69 7.79
CA PHE A 203 -1.14 11.73 9.23
C PHE A 203 0.14 12.46 9.62
N ALA A 204 0.64 13.36 8.76
CA ALA A 204 1.86 14.13 9.02
C ALA A 204 1.82 14.87 10.37
N ASN A 205 0.63 15.25 10.85
CA ASN A 205 0.40 15.93 12.12
C ASN A 205 0.67 15.03 13.34
N ALA A 206 0.53 13.71 13.17
CA ALA A 206 0.79 12.71 14.21
C ALA A 206 2.29 12.44 14.42
N LEU A 207 3.13 12.85 13.46
CA LEU A 207 4.58 12.67 13.48
C LEU A 207 5.29 13.85 14.15
N GLN A 208 6.38 13.56 14.86
CA GLN A 208 7.14 14.53 15.65
C GLN A 208 8.08 15.39 14.78
N GLY A 209 7.49 16.17 13.86
CA GLY A 209 8.20 17.14 13.03
C GLY A 209 8.72 16.59 11.70
N ALA A 210 9.29 17.50 10.90
CA ALA A 210 9.68 17.23 9.52
C ALA A 210 10.77 16.15 9.40
N GLU A 211 11.68 16.06 10.37
CA GLU A 211 12.74 15.04 10.34
C GLU A 211 12.16 13.62 10.48
N HIS A 212 11.15 13.44 11.32
CA HIS A 212 10.46 12.16 11.48
C HIS A 212 9.71 11.79 10.20
N ILE A 213 9.04 12.75 9.54
CA ILE A 213 8.40 12.55 8.24
C ILE A 213 9.43 12.12 7.19
N LYS A 214 10.59 12.80 7.13
CA LYS A 214 11.69 12.45 6.22
C LYS A 214 12.14 11.01 6.44
N LYS A 215 12.58 10.68 7.66
CA LYS A 215 13.10 9.35 8.01
C LYS A 215 12.04 8.27 7.77
N ALA A 216 10.81 8.49 8.22
CA ALA A 216 9.72 7.53 8.04
C ALA A 216 9.46 7.22 6.56
N GLY A 217 9.38 8.24 5.71
CA GLY A 217 9.07 8.03 4.30
C GLY A 217 10.22 7.44 3.48
N PHE A 218 11.44 7.97 3.62
CA PHE A 218 12.56 7.43 2.85
C PHE A 218 12.94 6.01 3.30
N ILE A 219 12.97 5.73 4.60
CA ILE A 219 13.31 4.39 5.10
C ILE A 219 12.22 3.38 4.71
N SER A 220 10.94 3.73 4.83
CA SER A 220 9.86 2.81 4.44
C SER A 220 9.87 2.52 2.94
N LEU A 221 10.18 3.49 2.08
CA LEU A 221 10.31 3.25 0.64
C LEU A 221 11.49 2.34 0.30
N ILE A 222 12.65 2.54 0.94
CA ILE A 222 13.84 1.70 0.73
C ILE A 222 13.54 0.25 1.17
N LEU A 223 12.97 0.07 2.37
CA LEU A 223 12.60 -1.25 2.88
C LEU A 223 11.55 -1.92 2.00
N SER A 224 10.52 -1.18 1.56
CA SER A 224 9.48 -1.73 0.69
C SER A 224 10.03 -2.09 -0.68
N GLY A 225 10.91 -1.27 -1.25
CA GLY A 225 11.63 -1.58 -2.49
C GLY A 225 12.42 -2.88 -2.38
N PHE A 226 13.16 -3.05 -1.27
CA PHE A 226 13.90 -4.27 -0.98
C PHE A 226 12.99 -5.50 -0.82
N PHE A 227 11.91 -5.41 -0.03
CA PHE A 227 10.99 -6.53 0.16
C PHE A 227 10.27 -6.91 -1.13
N VAL A 228 9.73 -5.94 -1.87
CA VAL A 228 9.06 -6.24 -3.14
C VAL A 228 10.03 -6.83 -4.16
N SER A 229 11.24 -6.26 -4.29
CA SER A 229 12.26 -6.77 -5.21
C SER A 229 12.70 -8.19 -4.86
N SER A 230 12.96 -8.48 -3.58
CA SER A 230 13.40 -9.80 -3.14
C SER A 230 12.29 -10.85 -3.29
N ALA A 231 11.03 -10.47 -3.06
CA ALA A 231 9.90 -11.37 -3.29
C ALA A 231 9.71 -11.69 -4.77
N VAL A 232 9.77 -10.68 -5.65
CA VAL A 232 9.68 -10.91 -7.11
C VAL A 232 10.87 -11.75 -7.59
N LEU A 233 12.07 -11.54 -7.07
CA LEU A 233 13.24 -12.36 -7.38
C LEU A 233 13.04 -13.82 -6.96
N CYS A 234 12.52 -14.05 -5.76
CA CYS A 234 12.18 -15.38 -5.26
C CYS A 234 11.15 -16.09 -6.15
N VAL A 235 10.11 -15.37 -6.60
CA VAL A 235 9.12 -15.88 -7.56
C VAL A 235 9.77 -16.23 -8.90
N SER A 236 10.63 -15.36 -9.43
CA SER A 236 11.33 -15.60 -10.70
C SER A 236 12.33 -16.76 -10.65
N PHE A 237 12.87 -17.10 -9.47
CA PHE A 237 13.68 -18.30 -9.31
C PHE A 237 12.86 -19.57 -9.16
N THR A 238 11.65 -19.48 -8.59
CA THR A 238 10.84 -20.67 -8.32
C THR A 238 10.05 -21.12 -9.56
N PHE A 239 9.56 -20.17 -10.36
CA PHE A 239 8.69 -20.45 -11.49
C PHE A 239 9.21 -19.81 -12.79
N PRO A 240 9.05 -20.47 -13.95
CA PRO A 240 9.24 -19.84 -15.25
C PRO A 240 8.31 -18.62 -15.42
N TYR A 241 8.80 -17.57 -16.08
CA TYR A 241 8.03 -16.32 -16.24
C TYR A 241 6.67 -16.53 -16.92
N SER A 242 6.55 -17.50 -17.84
CA SER A 242 5.30 -17.84 -18.53
C SER A 242 4.23 -18.41 -17.58
N ILE A 243 4.63 -19.08 -16.51
CA ILE A 243 3.73 -19.62 -15.49
C ILE A 243 3.36 -18.54 -14.48
N VAL A 244 4.34 -17.72 -14.06
CA VAL A 244 4.12 -16.66 -13.05
C VAL A 244 3.00 -15.70 -13.47
N GLN A 245 2.88 -15.41 -14.76
CA GLN A 245 1.89 -14.47 -15.30
C GLN A 245 0.44 -14.90 -15.09
N GLU A 246 0.20 -16.20 -14.91
CA GLU A 246 -1.13 -16.80 -14.76
C GLU A 246 -1.48 -17.11 -13.28
N ILE A 247 -0.52 -16.98 -12.37
CA ILE A 247 -0.75 -17.26 -10.95
C ILE A 247 -1.33 -16.02 -10.25
N ALA A 248 -2.47 -16.16 -9.58
CA ALA A 248 -3.09 -15.05 -8.85
C ALA A 248 -2.30 -14.62 -7.60
N ALA A 249 -1.73 -15.57 -6.85
CA ALA A 249 -0.92 -15.31 -5.66
C ALA A 249 0.39 -16.11 -5.69
N PRO A 250 1.43 -15.64 -6.43
CA PRO A 250 2.66 -16.42 -6.63
C PRO A 250 3.38 -16.77 -5.33
N VAL A 251 3.46 -15.83 -4.41
CA VAL A 251 4.13 -16.04 -3.12
C VAL A 251 3.40 -17.12 -2.31
N TYR A 252 2.06 -17.16 -2.36
CA TYR A 252 1.30 -18.22 -1.72
C TYR A 252 1.59 -19.59 -2.35
N GLU A 253 1.68 -19.68 -3.68
CA GLU A 253 2.04 -20.95 -4.34
C GLU A 253 3.44 -21.43 -3.95
N ILE A 254 4.43 -20.54 -3.80
CA ILE A 254 5.75 -20.91 -3.29
C ILE A 254 5.62 -21.59 -1.92
N THR A 255 4.78 -21.07 -1.03
CA THR A 255 4.62 -21.64 0.32
C THR A 255 4.05 -23.04 0.32
N ARG A 256 3.25 -23.40 -0.70
CA ARG A 256 2.71 -24.76 -0.90
C ARG A 256 3.76 -25.74 -1.44
N LEU A 257 4.79 -25.24 -2.10
CA LEU A 257 5.92 -26.03 -2.60
C LEU A 257 6.97 -26.30 -1.52
N ILE A 258 6.95 -25.57 -0.40
CA ILE A 258 7.92 -25.78 0.68
C ILE A 258 7.57 -27.05 1.45
N LYS A 259 8.38 -28.09 1.26
CA LYS A 259 8.33 -29.36 2.01
C LYS A 259 9.72 -29.69 2.52
N TYR A 260 9.89 -29.86 3.84
CA TYR A 260 11.15 -30.24 4.47
C TYR A 260 10.97 -31.54 5.25
N GLY A 261 11.47 -32.64 4.69
CA GLY A 261 11.36 -33.98 5.25
C GLY A 261 9.91 -34.38 5.56
N SER A 262 9.71 -35.15 6.62
CA SER A 262 8.39 -35.56 7.11
C SER A 262 7.77 -34.60 8.12
N PHE A 263 8.56 -33.68 8.70
CA PHE A 263 8.14 -32.84 9.83
C PHE A 263 7.48 -31.52 9.39
N VAL A 264 7.99 -30.86 8.34
CA VAL A 264 7.42 -29.61 7.82
C VAL A 264 6.77 -29.89 6.46
N GLN A 265 5.51 -30.30 6.50
CA GLN A 265 4.77 -30.68 5.29
C GLN A 265 3.92 -29.55 4.69
N ARG A 266 3.53 -28.57 5.51
CA ARG A 266 2.64 -27.46 5.13
C ARG A 266 2.96 -26.21 5.93
N LEU A 267 3.46 -25.18 5.26
CA LEU A 267 3.65 -23.85 5.84
C LEU A 267 2.59 -22.84 5.38
N ASP A 268 1.74 -23.22 4.44
CA ASP A 268 0.71 -22.37 3.88
C ASP A 268 -0.18 -21.71 4.95
N PRO A 269 -0.61 -22.37 6.06
CA PRO A 269 -1.44 -21.72 7.07
C PRO A 269 -0.71 -20.60 7.82
N LEU A 270 0.58 -20.77 8.11
CA LEU A 270 1.40 -19.75 8.77
C LEU A 270 1.51 -18.49 7.90
N PHE A 271 1.73 -18.68 6.60
CA PHE A 271 1.84 -17.57 5.65
C PHE A 271 0.51 -16.86 5.43
N ILE A 272 -0.59 -17.61 5.32
CA ILE A 272 -1.94 -17.05 5.28
C ILE A 272 -2.18 -16.20 6.53
N PHE A 273 -1.85 -16.69 7.72
CA PHE A 273 -2.03 -15.95 8.97
C PHE A 273 -1.27 -14.61 8.97
N LEU A 274 0.01 -14.63 8.56
CA LEU A 274 0.82 -13.40 8.47
C LEU A 274 0.29 -12.43 7.40
N TRP A 275 -0.14 -12.95 6.25
CA TRP A 275 -0.71 -12.14 5.18
C TRP A 275 -2.06 -11.51 5.59
N ASN A 276 -2.88 -12.22 6.37
CA ASN A 276 -4.10 -11.67 6.96
C ASN A 276 -3.78 -10.47 7.87
N ILE A 277 -2.74 -10.60 8.71
CA ILE A 277 -2.31 -9.50 9.60
C ILE A 277 -1.85 -8.28 8.80
N THR A 278 -0.99 -8.45 7.79
CA THR A 278 -0.51 -7.32 6.98
C THR A 278 -1.63 -6.65 6.20
N THR A 279 -2.56 -7.44 5.66
CA THR A 279 -3.72 -6.92 4.93
C THR A 279 -4.68 -6.18 5.85
N PHE A 280 -4.97 -6.72 7.02
CA PHE A 280 -5.78 -6.03 8.03
C PHE A 280 -5.16 -4.68 8.42
N ILE A 281 -3.86 -4.62 8.72
CA ILE A 281 -3.16 -3.37 9.04
C ILE A 281 -3.29 -2.35 7.90
N THR A 282 -3.09 -2.82 6.66
CA THR A 282 -3.18 -1.99 5.44
C THR A 282 -4.60 -1.42 5.28
N ILE A 283 -5.63 -2.26 5.40
CA ILE A 283 -7.03 -1.83 5.32
C ILE A 283 -7.36 -0.86 6.45
N ALA A 284 -6.91 -1.13 7.68
CA ALA A 284 -7.17 -0.28 8.85
C ALA A 284 -6.58 1.13 8.67
N VAL A 285 -5.33 1.26 8.19
CA VAL A 285 -4.72 2.57 7.98
C VAL A 285 -5.31 3.31 6.79
N LEU A 286 -5.63 2.60 5.69
CA LEU A 286 -6.30 3.21 4.54
C LEU A 286 -7.69 3.70 4.94
N PHE A 287 -8.43 2.89 5.71
CA PHE A 287 -9.73 3.27 6.25
C PHE A 287 -9.64 4.49 7.19
N TYR A 288 -8.65 4.53 8.07
CA TYR A 288 -8.36 5.71 8.87
C TYR A 288 -8.07 6.94 8.00
N CYS A 289 -7.32 6.78 6.90
CA CYS A 289 -7.06 7.87 5.95
C CYS A 289 -8.34 8.37 5.26
N ILE A 290 -9.28 7.49 4.91
CA ILE A 290 -10.60 7.88 4.37
C ILE A 290 -11.32 8.78 5.38
N VAL A 291 -11.45 8.32 6.62
CA VAL A 291 -12.14 9.06 7.70
C VAL A 291 -11.44 10.38 7.99
N SER A 292 -10.12 10.39 8.12
CA SER A 292 -9.31 11.59 8.40
C SER A 292 -9.42 12.61 7.27
N CYS A 293 -9.27 12.18 6.01
CA CYS A 293 -9.41 13.05 4.85
C CYS A 293 -10.82 13.64 4.76
N TYR A 294 -11.86 12.84 4.98
CA TYR A 294 -13.25 13.32 4.97
C TYR A 294 -13.46 14.37 6.07
N CYS A 295 -13.08 14.07 7.31
CA CYS A 295 -13.22 15.01 8.43
C CYS A 295 -12.46 16.32 8.19
N LYS A 296 -11.22 16.25 7.67
CA LYS A 296 -10.40 17.43 7.37
C LYS A 296 -10.98 18.27 6.21
N THR A 297 -11.56 17.63 5.20
CA THR A 297 -12.21 18.30 4.05
C THR A 297 -13.44 19.08 4.50
N PHE A 298 -14.30 18.47 5.31
CA PHE A 298 -15.52 19.11 5.83
C PHE A 298 -15.32 19.86 7.15
N ARG A 299 -14.07 20.01 7.60
CA ARG A 299 -13.67 20.71 8.84
C ARG A 299 -14.38 20.20 10.10
N MET A 300 -14.68 18.91 10.14
CA MET A 300 -15.27 18.25 11.29
C MET A 300 -14.27 18.19 12.46
N GLN A 301 -14.79 18.25 13.69
CA GLN A 301 -13.98 18.24 14.91
C GLN A 301 -13.75 16.82 15.45
N GLU A 302 -14.70 15.91 15.19
CA GLU A 302 -14.73 14.55 15.72
C GLU A 302 -14.73 13.53 14.58
N THR A 303 -13.92 12.48 14.71
CA THR A 303 -13.85 11.39 13.72
C THR A 303 -14.92 10.33 13.94
N LYS A 304 -15.32 10.09 15.20
CA LYS A 304 -16.20 8.96 15.60
C LYS A 304 -17.52 8.89 14.82
N PRO A 305 -18.26 10.00 14.60
CA PRO A 305 -19.53 9.95 13.87
C PRO A 305 -19.36 9.57 12.39
N VAL A 306 -18.17 9.79 11.82
CA VAL A 306 -17.87 9.56 10.40
C VAL A 306 -17.45 8.12 10.12
N ILE A 307 -17.01 7.38 11.15
CA ILE A 307 -16.51 6.01 11.02
C ILE A 307 -17.60 5.07 10.47
N ILE A 308 -18.79 5.04 11.06
CA ILE A 308 -19.85 4.11 10.62
C ILE A 308 -20.32 4.41 9.19
N PRO A 309 -20.63 5.67 8.80
CA PRO A 309 -20.94 5.97 7.40
C PRO A 309 -19.81 5.59 6.44
N SER A 310 -18.56 5.84 6.81
CA SER A 310 -17.40 5.47 5.97
C SER A 310 -17.25 3.96 5.84
N ALA A 311 -17.56 3.19 6.89
CA ALA A 311 -17.54 1.73 6.86
C ALA A 311 -18.61 1.17 5.93
N VAL A 312 -19.83 1.73 5.98
CA VAL A 312 -20.91 1.39 5.04
C VAL A 312 -20.49 1.73 3.61
N LEU A 313 -19.91 2.90 3.38
CA LEU A 313 -19.38 3.27 2.07
C LEU A 313 -18.33 2.26 1.59
N LEU A 314 -17.32 1.95 2.40
CA LEU A 314 -16.28 0.97 2.07
C LEU A 314 -16.87 -0.41 1.73
N PHE A 315 -17.85 -0.88 2.51
CA PHE A 315 -18.55 -2.13 2.24
C PHE A 315 -19.26 -2.09 0.88
N THR A 316 -20.06 -1.06 0.63
CA THR A 316 -20.81 -0.93 -0.62
C THR A 316 -19.91 -0.80 -1.84
N THR A 317 -18.80 -0.06 -1.73
CA THR A 317 -17.85 0.08 -2.84
C THR A 317 -17.05 -1.19 -3.10
N ALA A 318 -16.71 -1.97 -2.06
CA ALA A 318 -16.08 -3.28 -2.21
C ALA A 318 -17.01 -4.34 -2.84
N MET A 319 -18.32 -4.13 -2.78
CA MET A 319 -19.33 -4.97 -3.43
C MET A 319 -19.56 -4.65 -4.92
N ILE A 320 -19.07 -3.52 -5.43
CA ILE A 320 -19.27 -3.11 -6.83
C ILE A 320 -18.66 -4.10 -7.84
N PRO A 321 -17.41 -4.58 -7.68
CA PRO A 321 -16.86 -5.56 -8.60
C PRO A 321 -17.69 -6.85 -8.58
N LYS A 322 -18.06 -7.37 -9.74
CA LYS A 322 -18.92 -8.56 -9.84
C LYS A 322 -18.12 -9.85 -9.72
N ASP A 323 -16.91 -9.85 -10.26
CA ASP A 323 -16.05 -11.02 -10.37
C ASP A 323 -14.58 -10.64 -10.20
N PHE A 324 -13.76 -11.63 -9.83
CA PHE A 324 -12.32 -11.44 -9.59
C PHE A 324 -11.56 -10.95 -10.83
N ASN A 325 -11.95 -11.41 -12.02
CA ASN A 325 -11.30 -11.00 -13.26
C ASN A 325 -11.49 -9.49 -13.50
N SER A 326 -12.69 -8.96 -13.23
CA SER A 326 -12.97 -7.53 -13.30
C SER A 326 -12.08 -6.72 -12.36
N VAL A 327 -11.81 -7.23 -11.16
CA VAL A 327 -10.91 -6.59 -10.18
C VAL A 327 -9.51 -6.45 -10.77
N ILE A 328 -8.96 -7.56 -11.27
CA ILE A 328 -7.59 -7.62 -11.79
C ILE A 328 -7.42 -6.79 -13.06
N THR A 329 -8.28 -7.02 -14.06
CA THR A 329 -8.06 -6.50 -15.43
C THR A 329 -8.58 -5.08 -15.62
N LYS A 330 -9.56 -4.64 -14.83
CA LYS A 330 -10.19 -3.33 -15.01
C LYS A 330 -9.89 -2.39 -13.86
N TYR A 331 -10.26 -2.76 -12.63
CA TYR A 331 -10.22 -1.83 -11.50
C TYR A 331 -8.79 -1.55 -11.03
N ILE A 332 -7.93 -2.57 -10.95
CA ILE A 332 -6.52 -2.40 -10.55
C ILE A 332 -5.74 -1.59 -11.60
N GLU A 333 -5.96 -1.82 -12.89
CA GLU A 333 -5.28 -1.05 -13.95
C GLU A 333 -5.69 0.41 -13.95
N ILE A 334 -7.00 0.68 -13.85
CA ILE A 334 -7.54 2.04 -13.67
C ILE A 334 -6.88 2.71 -12.47
N LEU A 335 -6.86 2.04 -11.31
CA LEU A 335 -6.26 2.60 -10.10
C LEU A 335 -4.78 2.94 -10.29
N ARG A 336 -4.00 2.08 -10.96
CA ARG A 336 -2.57 2.33 -11.24
C ARG A 336 -2.36 3.57 -12.10
N ILE A 337 -3.20 3.77 -13.12
CA ILE A 337 -3.14 4.94 -14.01
C ILE A 337 -3.49 6.23 -13.24
N TYR A 338 -4.54 6.21 -12.42
CA TYR A 338 -4.99 7.38 -11.68
C TYR A 338 -4.20 7.68 -10.39
N ALA A 339 -3.48 6.69 -9.83
CA ALA A 339 -2.70 6.87 -8.61
C ALA A 339 -1.58 7.92 -8.75
N ILE A 340 -0.87 7.94 -9.88
CA ILE A 340 0.21 8.92 -10.13
C ILE A 340 -0.33 10.36 -10.16
N PRO A 341 -1.33 10.72 -10.99
CA PRO A 341 -1.83 12.08 -11.03
C PRO A 341 -2.41 12.53 -9.70
N VAL A 342 -3.13 11.66 -8.99
CA VAL A 342 -3.70 12.01 -7.69
C VAL A 342 -2.62 12.14 -6.63
N PHE A 343 -1.78 11.12 -6.42
CA PHE A 343 -0.90 11.09 -5.24
C PHE A 343 0.45 11.78 -5.45
N TYR A 344 0.90 12.01 -6.68
CA TYR A 344 2.19 12.67 -6.95
C TYR A 344 2.02 14.03 -7.64
N ILE A 345 1.18 14.13 -8.68
CA ILE A 345 1.02 15.40 -9.42
C ILE A 345 0.27 16.44 -8.59
N MET A 346 -0.80 16.08 -7.86
CA MET A 346 -1.50 17.06 -7.02
C MET A 346 -0.62 17.69 -5.92
N PRO A 347 0.17 16.94 -5.13
CA PRO A 347 1.15 17.54 -4.22
C PRO A 347 2.19 18.40 -4.92
N PHE A 348 2.63 18.00 -6.10
CA PHE A 348 3.58 18.80 -6.89
C PHE A 348 2.97 20.15 -7.30
N ILE A 349 1.72 20.18 -7.75
CA ILE A 349 0.98 21.42 -8.05
C ILE A 349 0.87 22.29 -6.79
N ALA A 350 0.52 21.69 -5.64
CA ALA A 350 0.46 22.41 -4.37
C ALA A 350 1.82 22.99 -3.94
N LEU A 351 2.92 22.26 -4.18
CA LEU A 351 4.28 22.73 -3.95
C LEU A 351 4.65 23.91 -4.83
N MET A 352 4.37 23.82 -6.14
CA MET A 352 4.61 24.93 -7.08
C MET A 352 3.80 26.16 -6.66
N ALA A 353 2.51 26.00 -6.37
CA ALA A 353 1.66 27.08 -5.90
C ALA A 353 2.18 27.71 -4.59
N ALA A 354 2.69 26.90 -3.66
CA ALA A 354 3.30 27.39 -2.42
C ALA A 354 4.58 28.22 -2.68
N ILE A 355 5.43 27.77 -3.61
CA ILE A 355 6.67 28.47 -4.00
C ILE A 355 6.33 29.82 -4.64
N PHE A 356 5.50 29.84 -5.68
CA PHE A 356 5.15 31.06 -6.41
C PHE A 356 4.43 32.09 -5.54
N ARG A 357 3.52 31.65 -4.66
CA ARG A 357 2.77 32.55 -3.78
C ARG A 357 3.52 32.94 -2.50
N LYS A 358 4.79 32.51 -2.36
CA LYS A 358 5.63 32.69 -1.14
C LYS A 358 4.93 32.28 0.17
N LYS A 359 3.91 31.43 0.12
CA LYS A 359 3.19 30.95 1.30
C LYS A 359 4.10 30.02 2.11
N LYS A 360 4.18 30.22 3.42
CA LYS A 360 4.85 29.32 4.37
C LYS A 360 3.91 29.08 5.54
N GLY A 361 3.96 27.87 6.11
CA GLY A 361 3.27 27.62 7.37
C GLY A 361 3.95 28.44 8.48
N ALA A 362 3.17 29.13 9.30
CA ALA A 362 3.71 29.71 10.52
C ALA A 362 4.16 28.57 11.46
N TYR A 363 5.40 28.63 11.95
CA TYR A 363 5.80 27.86 13.13
C TYR A 363 4.92 28.37 14.28
N LYS A 364 4.01 27.54 14.77
CA LYS A 364 3.37 27.78 16.07
C LYS A 364 4.16 27.06 17.14
#